data_AF-A0AA39MLS8-F1
#
_entry.id   AF-A0AA39MLS8-F1
#
_cell.length_a   1.000
_cell.length_b   1.000
_cell.length_c   1.000
_cell.angle_alpha   90.00
_cell.angle_beta   90.00
_cell.angle_gamma   90.00
#
_symmetry.space_group_name_H-M   'P 1'
#
loop_
_entity.id
_entity.type
_entity.pdbx_description
1 polymer ?
#
loop_
_entity_poly.entity_id
_entity_poly.type
_entity_poly.pdbx_seq_one_letter_code
_entity_poly.pdbx_strand_id
1 'polypeptide(L)'
;MATDELVESLMDYMEAAEIHPGTASCPFDSTDKALACSGYYFSETGAGPFESYSAMADWFDHLRYSLLVDLHMNYGSFKPHLYPMFDASHPPVLCHMDLNMRNIIVDKRGDVWLVDWGMAGAFPP
;
A
#
# COMPACT_ATOMS: atom_id res chain seq x y z
N MET A 1 23.84 -2.98 -12.37
CA MET A 1 24.50 -1.71 -12.03
C MET A 1 23.60 -0.52 -12.36
N ALA A 2 23.21 -0.25 -13.62
CA ALA A 2 22.33 0.90 -13.90
C ALA A 2 20.84 0.70 -13.52
N THR A 3 20.40 -0.54 -13.30
CA THR A 3 19.01 -0.86 -12.91
C THR A 3 18.75 -0.62 -11.44
N ASP A 4 19.74 -0.85 -10.59
CA ASP A 4 19.58 -0.78 -9.13
C ASP A 4 19.54 0.67 -8.66
N GLU A 5 20.41 1.53 -9.22
CA GLU A 5 20.43 2.99 -8.96
C GLU A 5 19.11 3.68 -9.34
N LEU A 6 18.47 3.22 -10.43
CA LEU A 6 17.21 3.78 -10.92
C LEU A 6 16.02 3.37 -10.04
N VAL A 7 16.04 2.13 -9.52
CA VAL A 7 15.03 1.64 -8.57
C VAL A 7 15.20 2.34 -7.23
N GLU A 8 16.43 2.45 -6.72
CA GLU A 8 16.73 3.17 -5.46
C GLU A 8 16.31 4.64 -5.55
N SER A 9 16.66 5.35 -6.63
CA SER A 9 16.25 6.75 -6.82
C SER A 9 14.73 6.92 -6.92
N LEU A 10 14.01 5.92 -7.42
CA LEU A 10 12.54 5.95 -7.50
C LEU A 10 11.90 5.70 -6.14
N MET A 11 12.46 4.76 -5.37
CA MET A 11 12.03 4.50 -3.99
C MET A 11 12.26 5.73 -3.11
N ASP A 12 13.42 6.37 -3.21
CA ASP A 12 13.74 7.61 -2.49
C ASP A 12 12.77 8.75 -2.84
N TYR A 13 12.37 8.87 -4.12
CA TYR A 13 11.41 9.90 -4.55
C TYR A 13 10.00 9.67 -3.97
N MET A 14 9.58 8.42 -3.88
CA MET A 14 8.28 8.06 -3.31
C MET A 14 8.26 8.19 -1.79
N GLU A 15 9.38 7.91 -1.13
CA GLU A 15 9.56 8.08 0.32
C GLU A 15 9.62 9.56 0.72
N ALA A 16 10.19 10.43 -0.13
CA ALA A 16 10.23 11.88 0.07
C ALA A 16 8.88 12.59 -0.13
N ALA A 17 7.89 11.93 -0.71
CA ALA A 17 6.53 12.47 -0.86
C ALA A 17 5.77 12.31 0.46
N GLU A 18 6.14 13.10 1.47
CA GLU A 18 5.43 13.17 2.75
C GLU A 18 3.96 13.53 2.52
N ILE A 19 3.07 12.61 2.85
CA ILE A 19 1.64 12.84 2.85
C ILE A 19 1.28 13.59 4.13
N HIS A 20 0.54 14.69 4.01
CA HIS A 20 0.17 15.52 5.17
C HIS A 20 -0.43 14.67 6.31
N PRO A 21 -0.01 14.89 7.57
CA PRO A 21 -0.58 14.19 8.71
C PRO A 21 -2.08 14.49 8.80
N GLY A 22 -2.92 13.47 8.59
CA GLY A 22 -4.38 13.58 8.53
C GLY A 22 -5.00 13.24 7.17
N THR A 23 -4.18 12.96 6.15
CA THR A 23 -4.67 12.50 4.84
C THR A 23 -5.23 11.09 4.95
N ALA A 24 -6.36 10.84 4.27
CA ALA A 24 -6.96 9.53 4.16
C ALA A 24 -5.94 8.47 3.73
N SER A 25 -5.99 7.30 4.35
CA SER A 25 -5.44 6.09 3.73
C SER A 25 -6.29 5.79 2.49
N CYS A 26 -5.68 5.21 1.44
CA CYS A 26 -6.27 5.05 0.10
C CYS A 26 -6.21 6.32 -0.79
N PRO A 27 -6.62 6.26 -2.07
CA PRO A 27 -6.85 7.47 -2.87
C PRO A 27 -7.89 8.37 -2.21
N PHE A 28 -7.80 9.67 -2.47
CA PHE A 28 -8.78 10.67 -2.07
C PHE A 28 -9.16 11.52 -3.29
N ASP A 29 -10.39 12.03 -3.31
CA ASP A 29 -10.83 12.93 -4.37
C ASP A 29 -10.36 14.38 -4.13
N SER A 30 -10.69 15.28 -5.07
CA SER A 30 -10.33 16.71 -4.96
C SER A 30 -10.98 17.44 -3.77
N THR A 31 -11.80 16.77 -2.98
CA THR A 31 -12.47 17.28 -1.78
C THR A 31 -11.93 16.67 -0.48
N ASP A 32 -10.78 16.00 -0.56
CA ASP A 32 -10.14 15.24 0.53
C ASP A 32 -11.00 14.08 1.06
N LYS A 33 -12.02 13.66 0.31
CA LYS A 33 -12.83 12.52 0.70
C LYS A 33 -12.08 11.23 0.36
N ALA A 34 -11.87 10.42 1.39
CA ALA A 34 -11.32 9.06 1.25
C ALA A 34 -12.16 8.22 0.27
N LEU A 35 -11.47 7.53 -0.64
CA LEU A 35 -12.04 6.55 -1.55
C LEU A 35 -11.66 5.13 -1.09
N ALA A 36 -12.29 4.12 -1.69
CA ALA A 36 -11.94 2.74 -1.40
C ALA A 36 -10.51 2.44 -1.85
N CYS A 37 -9.75 1.77 -0.99
CA CYS A 37 -8.48 1.16 -1.32
C CYS A 37 -8.70 0.01 -2.30
N SER A 38 -7.94 -0.01 -3.39
CA SER A 38 -7.91 -1.10 -4.36
C SER A 38 -6.49 -1.64 -4.45
N GLY A 39 -6.32 -2.94 -4.69
CA GLY A 39 -4.99 -3.55 -4.85
C GLY A 39 -4.90 -4.97 -4.37
N TYR A 40 -3.75 -5.60 -4.65
CA TYR A 40 -3.48 -6.98 -4.29
C TYR A 40 -3.52 -7.27 -2.78
N TYR A 41 -3.30 -6.24 -1.95
CA TYR A 41 -3.38 -6.35 -0.50
C TYR A 41 -4.80 -6.15 0.05
N PHE A 42 -5.76 -5.81 -0.81
CA PHE A 42 -7.17 -5.62 -0.45
C PHE A 42 -8.03 -6.77 -0.97
N SER A 43 -9.31 -6.81 -0.58
CA SER A 43 -10.24 -7.81 -1.12
C SER A 43 -10.48 -7.61 -2.62
N GLU A 44 -11.10 -8.58 -3.30
CA GLU A 44 -11.46 -8.47 -4.72
C GLU A 44 -12.33 -7.22 -5.02
N THR A 45 -13.08 -6.73 -4.03
CA THR A 45 -13.91 -5.52 -4.14
C THR A 45 -13.27 -4.29 -3.51
N GLY A 46 -12.00 -4.36 -3.13
CA GLY A 46 -11.29 -3.31 -2.39
C GLY A 46 -11.56 -3.33 -0.88
N ALA A 47 -11.23 -2.23 -0.19
CA ALA A 47 -11.52 -2.03 1.23
C ALA A 47 -11.69 -0.54 1.56
N GLY A 48 -12.23 -0.23 2.74
CA GLY A 48 -12.51 1.15 3.13
C GLY A 48 -13.75 1.74 2.43
N PRO A 49 -13.83 3.08 2.24
CA PRO A 49 -12.82 4.07 2.59
C PRO A 49 -12.48 4.06 4.09
N PHE A 50 -11.20 4.27 4.41
CA PHE A 50 -10.75 4.36 5.80
C PHE A 50 -10.67 5.83 6.21
N GLU A 51 -11.26 6.17 7.35
CA GLU A 51 -11.22 7.54 7.90
C GLU A 51 -9.83 7.92 8.43
N SER A 52 -8.96 6.93 8.67
CA SER A 52 -7.60 7.13 9.17
C SER A 52 -6.69 5.94 8.86
N TYR A 53 -5.37 6.16 9.01
CA TYR A 53 -4.36 5.10 8.95
C TYR A 53 -4.57 4.02 10.01
N SER A 54 -4.99 4.40 11.22
CA SER A 54 -5.32 3.43 12.27
C SER A 54 -6.51 2.54 11.89
N ALA A 55 -7.53 3.09 11.22
CA ALA A 55 -8.68 2.32 10.76
C ALA A 55 -8.29 1.28 9.68
N MET A 56 -7.32 1.62 8.82
CA MET A 56 -6.75 0.66 7.87
C MET A 56 -5.93 -0.43 8.58
N ALA A 57 -5.10 -0.05 9.57
CA ALA A 57 -4.31 -1.00 10.36
C ALA A 57 -5.21 -2.00 11.11
N ASP A 58 -6.27 -1.51 11.76
CA ASP A 58 -7.27 -2.32 12.46
C ASP A 58 -7.96 -3.31 11.51
N TRP A 59 -8.24 -2.88 10.28
CA TRP A 59 -8.82 -3.74 9.25
C TRP A 59 -7.88 -4.88 8.84
N PHE A 60 -6.59 -4.61 8.63
CA PHE A 60 -5.59 -5.65 8.37
C PHE A 60 -5.44 -6.63 9.54
N ASP A 61 -5.41 -6.12 10.77
CA ASP A 61 -5.33 -6.97 11.97
C ASP A 61 -6.58 -7.83 12.17
N HIS A 62 -7.75 -7.34 11.78
CA HIS A 62 -8.98 -8.14 11.76
C HIS A 62 -8.93 -9.28 10.74
N LEU A 63 -8.42 -9.01 9.52
CA LEU A 63 -8.20 -10.06 8.52
C LEU A 63 -7.19 -11.10 8.98
N ARG A 64 -6.09 -10.65 9.60
CA ARG A 64 -5.07 -11.50 10.20
C ARG A 64 -5.67 -12.43 11.26
N TYR A 65 -6.49 -11.88 12.15
CA TYR A 65 -7.18 -12.67 13.17
C TYR A 65 -8.11 -13.71 12.54
N SER A 66 -8.90 -13.30 11.54
CA SER A 66 -9.82 -14.20 10.82
C SER A 66 -9.08 -15.36 10.14
N LEU A 67 -7.94 -15.08 9.50
CA LEU A 67 -7.06 -16.10 8.92
C LEU A 67 -6.52 -17.07 9.98
N LEU A 68 -6.09 -16.58 11.14
CA LEU A 68 -5.57 -17.43 12.21
C LEU A 68 -6.64 -18.35 12.80
N VAL A 69 -7.88 -17.86 12.92
CA VAL A 69 -9.03 -18.69 13.33
C VAL A 69 -9.30 -19.77 12.27
N ASP A 70 -9.32 -19.41 10.99
CA ASP A 70 -9.54 -20.36 9.88
C ASP A 70 -8.47 -21.46 9.84
N LEU A 71 -7.19 -21.07 9.92
CA LEU A 71 -6.06 -22.00 9.97
C LEU A 71 -6.16 -22.96 11.17
N HIS A 72 -6.58 -22.46 12.33
CA HIS A 72 -6.75 -23.28 13.51
C HIS A 72 -7.90 -24.28 13.34
N MET A 73 -9.06 -23.80 12.90
CA MET A 73 -10.30 -24.59 12.86
C MET A 73 -10.32 -25.59 11.70
N ASN A 74 -9.81 -25.22 10.53
CA ASN A 74 -9.89 -26.04 9.32
C ASN A 74 -8.63 -26.86 9.04
N TYR A 75 -7.49 -26.45 9.58
CA TYR A 75 -6.19 -27.08 9.30
C TYR A 75 -5.41 -27.49 10.56
N GLY A 76 -5.94 -27.26 11.76
CA GLY A 76 -5.27 -27.57 13.02
C GLY A 76 -3.96 -26.82 13.23
N SER A 77 -3.74 -25.72 12.49
CA SER A 77 -2.49 -24.96 12.49
C SER A 77 -2.71 -23.60 13.16
N PHE A 78 -1.96 -23.31 14.23
CA PHE A 78 -1.97 -22.00 14.86
C PHE A 78 -0.53 -21.50 15.02
N LYS A 79 -0.10 -20.64 14.10
CA LYS A 79 1.27 -20.09 14.06
C LYS A 79 1.23 -18.57 13.95
N PRO A 80 0.80 -17.85 15.00
CA PRO A 80 0.61 -16.40 14.96
C PRO A 80 1.89 -15.61 14.63
N HIS A 81 3.07 -16.18 14.91
CA HIS A 81 4.36 -15.57 14.60
C HIS A 81 4.66 -15.51 13.08
N LEU A 82 3.99 -16.31 12.25
CA LEU A 82 4.14 -16.26 10.78
C LEU A 82 3.27 -15.16 10.15
N TYR A 83 2.33 -14.60 10.92
CA TYR A 83 1.39 -13.59 10.48
C TYR A 83 1.42 -12.45 11.50
N PRO A 84 2.46 -11.58 11.45
CA PRO A 84 2.61 -10.48 12.39
C PRO A 84 1.46 -9.49 12.27
N MET A 85 1.20 -8.74 13.34
CA MET A 85 0.26 -7.61 13.30
C MET A 85 0.73 -6.56 12.31
N PHE A 86 -0.20 -5.73 11.86
CA PHE A 86 0.11 -4.62 10.98
C PHE A 86 1.14 -3.67 11.64
N ASP A 87 2.22 -3.36 10.92
CA ASP A 87 3.25 -2.45 11.41
C ASP A 87 2.86 -0.99 11.12
N ALA A 88 2.21 -0.36 12.10
CA ALA A 88 1.84 1.06 12.03
C ALA A 88 2.94 2.00 12.57
N SER A 89 4.18 1.53 12.77
CA SER A 89 5.26 2.36 13.33
C SER A 89 5.81 3.40 12.34
N HIS A 90 5.60 3.17 11.04
CA HIS A 90 6.03 4.07 9.98
C HIS A 90 4.87 4.97 9.54
N PRO A 91 5.11 6.27 9.30
CA PRO A 91 4.11 7.14 8.69
C PRO A 91 3.79 6.63 7.27
N PRO A 92 2.55 6.81 6.80
CA PRO A 92 2.22 6.42 5.44
C PRO A 92 2.90 7.35 4.43
N VAL A 93 3.41 6.76 3.35
CA VAL A 93 4.01 7.44 2.19
C VAL A 93 3.15 7.20 0.95
N LEU A 94 3.41 7.96 -0.12
CA LEU A 94 2.73 7.73 -1.40
C LEU A 94 3.27 6.45 -2.06
N CYS A 95 2.46 5.41 -2.11
CA CYS A 95 2.79 4.16 -2.81
C CYS A 95 1.97 4.03 -4.10
N HIS A 96 2.58 3.49 -5.17
CA HIS A 96 1.96 3.31 -6.49
C HIS A 96 1.03 2.08 -6.54
N MET A 97 1.34 1.05 -5.74
CA MET A 97 0.58 -0.21 -5.59
C MET A 97 0.42 -1.08 -6.86
N ASP A 98 0.99 -0.66 -7.98
CA ASP A 98 1.10 -1.45 -9.23
C ASP A 98 2.42 -1.11 -9.94
N LEU A 99 3.52 -1.01 -9.19
CA LEU A 99 4.80 -0.67 -9.79
C LEU A 99 5.39 -1.90 -10.49
N ASN A 100 5.40 -1.87 -11.81
CA ASN A 100 6.00 -2.91 -12.65
C ASN A 100 6.51 -2.29 -13.95
N MET A 101 7.33 -3.02 -14.73
CA MET A 101 7.98 -2.49 -15.94
C MET A 101 7.02 -1.90 -16.97
N ARG A 102 5.75 -2.33 -17.01
CA ARG A 102 4.75 -1.80 -17.96
C ARG A 102 4.33 -0.37 -17.62
N ASN A 103 4.47 0.01 -16.35
CA ASN A 103 4.07 1.30 -15.78
C ASN A 103 5.26 2.27 -15.68
N ILE A 104 6.41 1.91 -16.27
CA ILE A 104 7.61 2.74 -16.35
C ILE A 104 7.87 3.07 -17.82
N ILE A 105 7.85 4.36 -18.16
CA ILE A 105 8.13 4.85 -19.51
C ILE A 105 9.46 5.60 -19.48
N VAL A 106 10.37 5.25 -20.39
CA VAL A 106 11.60 6.00 -20.62
C VAL A 106 11.42 6.82 -21.90
N ASP A 107 11.57 8.13 -21.80
CA ASP A 107 11.43 9.00 -22.97
C ASP A 107 12.72 9.07 -23.82
N LYS A 108 12.70 9.86 -24.90
CA LYS A 108 13.84 9.99 -25.82
C LYS A 108 15.08 10.63 -25.21
N ARG A 109 14.94 11.33 -24.08
CA ARG A 109 16.03 11.99 -23.35
C ARG A 109 16.61 11.08 -22.27
N GLY A 110 15.96 9.94 -22.01
CA GLY A 110 16.32 9.03 -20.93
C GLY A 110 15.61 9.36 -19.62
N ASP A 111 14.65 10.30 -19.62
CA ASP A 111 13.89 10.64 -18.43
C ASP A 111 12.85 9.52 -18.15
N VAL A 112 12.66 9.19 -16.86
CA VAL A 112 11.76 8.11 -16.42
C VAL A 112 10.44 8.68 -15.91
N TRP A 113 9.35 8.09 -16.38
CA TRP A 113 7.99 8.47 -16.07
C TRP A 113 7.23 7.28 -15.48
N LEU A 114 6.57 7.50 -14.35
CA LEU A 114 5.60 6.57 -13.79
C LEU A 114 4.20 6.90 -14.28
N VAL A 115 3.46 5.88 -14.72
CA VAL A 115 2.08 5.98 -15.21
C VAL A 115 1.20 4.96 -14.50
N ASP A 116 -0.13 5.07 -14.68
CA ASP A 116 -1.12 4.15 -14.11
C ASP A 116 -1.23 4.22 -12.57
N TRP A 117 -1.45 5.44 -12.07
CA TRP A 117 -1.62 5.77 -10.64
C TRP A 117 -2.97 5.36 -10.06
N GLY A 118 -3.81 4.58 -10.78
CA GLY A 118 -5.17 4.27 -10.36
C GLY A 118 -5.28 3.49 -9.04
N MET A 119 -4.19 2.84 -8.63
CA MET A 119 -4.09 2.05 -7.40
C MET A 119 -3.29 2.77 -6.30
N ALA A 120 -2.77 3.97 -6.57
CA ALA A 120 -1.87 4.66 -5.68
C ALA A 120 -2.57 5.22 -4.43
N GLY A 121 -1.84 5.41 -3.33
CA GLY A 121 -2.41 5.97 -2.11
C GLY A 121 -1.40 6.02 -0.96
N ALA A 122 -1.89 6.41 0.22
CA ALA A 122 -1.09 6.51 1.44
C ALA A 122 -0.98 5.15 2.16
N PHE A 123 0.20 4.53 2.14
CA PHE A 123 0.45 3.19 2.68
C PHE A 123 1.81 3.12 3.42
N PRO A 124 2.08 2.07 4.22
CA PRO A 124 3.45 1.84 4.70
C PRO A 124 4.43 1.73 3.51
N PRO A 125 5.70 2.14 3.69
CA PRO A 125 6.73 2.04 2.66
C PRO A 125 7.04 0.60 2.25
#